data_AF-A0A5K1AJB4-F1
#
_entry.id   AF-A0A5K1AJB4-F1
#
_cell.length_a   1.000
_cell.length_b   1.000
_cell.length_c   1.000
_cell.angle_alpha   90.00
_cell.angle_beta   90.00
_cell.angle_gamma   90.00
#
_symmetry.space_group_name_H-M   'P 1'
#
loop_
_entity.id
_entity.type
_entity.pdbx_description
1 polymer ?
#
loop_
_entity_poly.entity_id
_entity_poly.type
_entity_poly.pdbx_seq_one_letter_code
_entity_poly.pdbx_strand_id
1 'polypeptide(L)'
;KIMNDALMGILRVRNLCSPPYVSTEPSTVIHHVSDDNLFVVIGSDGLFDFFTNNEVVHLVYLFIRNNPFGDPAKYLLEELLLRAAEKS
;
A
#
# COMPACT_ATOMS: atom_id res chain seq x y z
N LYS A 1 7.05 -32.81 18.04
CA LYS A 1 5.88 -32.42 18.85
C LYS A 1 6.30 -31.52 20.02
N ILE A 2 7.15 -32.00 20.94
CA ILE A 2 7.68 -31.23 22.10
C ILE A 2 8.29 -29.86 21.73
N MET A 3 9.10 -29.81 20.67
CA MET A 3 9.75 -28.56 20.25
C MET A 3 8.76 -27.52 19.71
N ASN A 4 7.69 -27.97 19.04
CA ASN A 4 6.63 -27.07 18.57
C ASN A 4 5.86 -26.50 19.76
N ASP A 5 5.56 -27.32 20.76
CA ASP A 5 4.84 -26.88 21.96
C ASP A 5 5.67 -25.87 22.79
N ALA A 6 6.99 -26.08 22.89
CA ALA A 6 7.91 -25.15 23.53
C ALA A 6 8.01 -23.81 22.77
N LEU A 7 8.12 -23.85 21.43
CA LEU A 7 8.13 -22.66 20.59
C LEU A 7 6.81 -21.88 20.68
N MET A 8 5.67 -22.57 20.68
CA MET A 8 4.35 -21.95 20.84
C MET A 8 4.20 -21.30 22.23
N GLY A 9 4.84 -21.84 23.27
CA GLY A 9 4.90 -21.20 24.59
C GLY A 9 5.68 -19.87 24.60
N ILE A 10 6.74 -19.78 23.81
CA ILE A 10 7.59 -18.57 23.68
C ILE A 10 6.93 -17.52 22.79
N LEU A 11 6.34 -17.95 21.67
CA LEU A 11 5.74 -17.09 20.64
C LEU A 11 4.30 -16.66 20.99
N ARG A 12 3.77 -17.09 22.13
CA ARG A 12 2.42 -16.73 22.57
C ARG A 12 2.33 -15.23 22.83
N VAL A 13 1.45 -14.56 22.08
CA VAL A 13 1.07 -13.17 22.33
C VAL A 13 0.45 -13.09 23.74
N ARG A 14 1.11 -12.33 24.62
CA ARG A 14 0.68 -12.16 26.02
C ARG A 14 -0.45 -11.12 26.11
N ASN A 15 -1.18 -11.10 27.22
CA ASN A 15 -2.20 -10.08 27.55
C ASN A 15 -3.42 -10.03 26.60
N LEU A 16 -3.75 -11.16 25.96
CA LEU A 16 -5.00 -11.32 25.25
C LEU A 16 -6.14 -11.53 26.27
N CYS A 17 -6.77 -10.44 26.73
CA CYS A 17 -7.84 -10.48 27.73
C CYS A 17 -9.28 -10.45 27.17
N SER A 18 -9.52 -9.81 26.02
CA SER A 18 -10.86 -9.64 25.43
C SER A 18 -10.85 -9.77 23.89
N PRO A 19 -10.99 -10.98 23.33
CA PRO A 19 -11.20 -11.15 21.89
C PRO A 19 -12.55 -10.54 21.44
N PRO A 20 -12.71 -10.14 20.16
CA PRO A 20 -11.76 -10.32 19.04
C PRO A 20 -10.68 -9.23 18.94
N TYR A 21 -9.46 -9.62 18.54
CA TYR A 21 -8.31 -8.70 18.36
C TYR A 21 -8.09 -8.25 16.92
N VAL A 22 -8.73 -8.94 15.97
CA VAL A 22 -8.67 -8.64 14.54
C VAL A 22 -10.11 -8.61 14.05
N SER A 23 -10.44 -7.57 13.30
CA SER A 23 -11.70 -7.47 12.59
C SER A 23 -11.47 -7.67 11.10
N THR A 24 -12.42 -8.32 10.45
CA THR A 24 -12.51 -8.38 8.99
C THR A 24 -13.46 -7.31 8.43
N GLU A 25 -14.04 -6.48 9.31
CA GLU A 25 -14.91 -5.39 8.89
C GLU A 25 -14.07 -4.28 8.24
N PRO A 26 -14.39 -3.89 7.00
CA PRO A 26 -13.66 -2.84 6.30
C PRO A 26 -14.06 -1.46 6.81
N SER A 27 -13.13 -0.52 6.77
CA SER A 27 -13.46 0.90 6.88
C SER A 27 -14.06 1.37 5.56
N THR A 28 -15.25 1.99 5.61
CA THR A 28 -15.97 2.47 4.42
C THR A 28 -15.98 4.00 4.41
N VAL A 29 -15.55 4.60 3.29
CA VAL A 29 -15.58 6.05 3.07
C VAL A 29 -16.29 6.31 1.74
N ILE A 30 -17.21 7.26 1.73
CA ILE A 30 -17.97 7.66 0.55
C ILE A 30 -17.48 9.05 0.12
N HIS A 31 -17.07 9.18 -1.14
CA HIS A 31 -16.68 10.45 -1.73
C HIS A 31 -17.43 10.67 -3.05
N HIS A 32 -18.08 11.82 -3.18
CA HIS A 32 -18.69 12.26 -4.44
C HIS A 32 -17.63 12.72 -5.42
N VAL A 33 -17.61 12.10 -6.60
CA VAL A 33 -16.73 12.48 -7.71
C VAL A 33 -17.20 13.80 -8.33
N SER A 34 -16.26 14.71 -8.54
CA SER A 34 -16.45 16.00 -9.19
C SER A 34 -15.46 16.18 -10.35
N ASP A 35 -15.68 17.19 -11.19
CA ASP A 35 -14.80 17.47 -12.34
C ASP A 35 -13.37 17.85 -11.93
N ASP A 36 -13.15 18.26 -10.68
CA ASP A 36 -11.82 18.55 -10.12
C ASP A 36 -11.02 17.29 -9.77
N ASN A 37 -11.66 16.10 -9.75
CA ASN A 37 -11.01 14.84 -9.42
C ASN A 37 -10.48 14.14 -10.68
N LEU A 38 -9.20 14.39 -11.00
CA LEU A 38 -8.58 13.90 -12.23
C LEU A 38 -8.33 12.37 -12.25
N PHE A 39 -7.90 11.79 -11.13
CA PHE A 39 -7.62 10.37 -11.00
C PHE A 39 -7.55 9.95 -9.52
N VAL A 40 -7.58 8.64 -9.28
CA VAL A 40 -7.38 8.03 -7.96
C VAL A 40 -6.25 7.01 -8.06
N VAL A 41 -5.35 6.99 -7.07
CA VAL A 41 -4.30 5.97 -6.96
C VAL A 41 -4.62 5.07 -5.77
N ILE A 42 -4.64 3.76 -6.01
CA ILE A 42 -4.79 2.73 -4.98
C ILE A 42 -3.57 1.82 -5.11
N GLY A 43 -2.83 1.66 -4.01
CA GLY A 43 -1.62 0.84 -3.94
C GLY A 43 -1.48 0.18 -2.58
N SER A 44 -0.71 -0.89 -2.51
CA SER A 44 -0.30 -1.48 -1.23
C SER A 44 0.83 -0.68 -0.60
N ASP A 45 1.14 -0.98 0.66
CA ASP A 45 2.25 -0.36 1.41
C ASP A 45 3.59 -0.48 0.66
N GLY A 46 3.80 -1.53 -0.13
CA GLY A 46 5.03 -1.70 -0.92
C GLY A 46 5.29 -0.59 -1.94
N LEU A 47 4.29 0.18 -2.38
CA LEU A 47 4.50 1.42 -3.15
C LEU A 47 4.88 2.58 -2.22
N PHE A 48 4.14 2.73 -1.12
CA PHE A 48 4.24 3.86 -0.21
C PHE A 48 5.44 3.78 0.76
N ASP A 49 6.07 2.62 0.88
CA ASP A 49 7.37 2.43 1.54
C ASP A 49 8.51 3.16 0.79
N PHE A 50 8.32 3.44 -0.51
CA PHE A 50 9.32 4.08 -1.37
C PHE A 50 8.92 5.49 -1.80
N PHE A 51 7.63 5.81 -1.87
CA PHE A 51 7.13 7.11 -2.29
C PHE A 51 6.11 7.69 -1.32
N THR A 52 6.17 8.99 -1.12
CA THR A 52 5.11 9.73 -0.44
C THR A 52 3.86 9.87 -1.33
N ASN A 53 2.69 10.08 -0.73
CA ASN A 53 1.44 10.32 -1.48
C ASN A 53 1.58 11.46 -2.51
N ASN A 54 2.30 12.53 -2.15
CA ASN A 54 2.51 13.67 -3.05
C ASN A 54 3.40 13.31 -4.24
N GLU A 55 4.46 12.51 -4.04
CA GLU A 55 5.31 12.04 -5.15
C GLU A 55 4.50 11.15 -6.10
N VAL A 56 3.72 10.21 -5.57
CA VAL A 56 2.89 9.31 -6.39
C VAL A 56 1.90 10.10 -7.25
N VAL A 57 1.17 11.04 -6.64
CA VAL A 57 0.23 11.91 -7.37
C VAL A 57 0.96 12.73 -8.43
N HIS A 58 2.13 13.29 -8.10
CA HIS A 58 2.90 14.09 -9.06
C HIS A 58 3.40 13.28 -10.26
N LEU A 59 3.95 12.07 -10.02
CA LEU A 59 4.43 11.15 -11.06
C LEU A 59 3.30 10.76 -12.01
N VAL A 60 2.15 10.34 -11.46
CA VAL A 60 0.98 9.95 -12.27
C VAL A 60 0.42 11.14 -13.06
N TYR A 61 0.30 12.30 -12.42
CA TYR A 61 -0.19 13.51 -13.07
C TYR A 61 0.68 13.90 -14.27
N LEU A 62 2.01 13.93 -14.08
CA LEU A 62 2.95 14.26 -15.16
C LEU A 62 2.91 13.19 -16.26
N PHE A 63 2.85 11.92 -15.90
CA PHE A 63 2.81 10.84 -16.87
C PHE A 63 1.57 10.91 -17.76
N ILE A 64 0.37 11.03 -17.17
CA ILE A 64 -0.89 11.10 -17.91
C ILE A 64 -0.90 12.33 -18.84
N ARG A 65 -0.41 13.48 -18.35
CA ARG A 65 -0.34 14.72 -19.13
C ARG A 65 0.57 14.58 -20.36
N ASN A 66 1.68 13.86 -20.23
CA ASN A 66 2.67 13.72 -21.30
C ASN A 66 2.39 12.51 -22.22
N ASN A 67 1.70 11.49 -21.72
CA ASN A 67 1.45 10.23 -22.40
C ASN A 67 -0.04 9.85 -22.31
N PRO A 68 -0.92 10.49 -23.08
CA PRO A 68 -2.38 10.31 -22.96
C PRO A 68 -2.87 8.89 -23.26
N PHE A 69 -2.06 8.06 -23.93
CA PHE A 69 -2.36 6.65 -24.24
C PHE A 69 -1.49 5.65 -23.47
N GLY A 70 -0.67 6.13 -22.52
CA GLY A 70 0.23 5.29 -21.73
C GLY A 70 -0.48 4.60 -20.56
N ASP A 71 0.23 3.67 -19.92
CA ASP A 71 -0.21 3.00 -18.69
C ASP A 71 0.50 3.60 -17.46
N PRO A 72 -0.18 4.46 -16.67
CA PRO A 72 0.42 5.10 -15.49
C PRO A 72 0.74 4.10 -14.37
N ALA A 73 0.04 2.97 -14.27
CA ALA A 73 0.30 1.97 -13.25
C ALA A 73 1.59 1.20 -13.57
N LYS A 74 1.78 0.83 -14.83
CA LYS A 74 3.04 0.22 -15.29
C LYS A 74 4.22 1.19 -15.09
N TYR A 75 4.05 2.46 -15.43
CA TYR A 75 5.07 3.48 -15.20
C TYR A 75 5.46 3.60 -13.72
N LEU A 76 4.48 3.69 -12.81
CA LEU A 76 4.75 3.72 -11.37
C LEU A 76 5.51 2.47 -10.89
N LEU A 77 5.21 1.30 -11.45
CA LEU A 77 5.91 0.06 -11.11
C LEU A 77 7.38 0.11 -11.56
N GLU A 78 7.66 0.63 -12.75
CA GLU A 78 9.02 0.79 -13.26
C GLU A 78 9.84 1.77 -12.40
N GLU A 79 9.26 2.92 -12.03
CA GLU A 79 9.88 3.89 -11.11
C GLU A 79 10.13 3.29 -9.72
N LEU A 80 9.19 2.48 -9.22
CA LEU A 80 9.34 1.76 -7.96
C LEU A 80 10.52 0.79 -7.98
N LEU A 81 10.66 0.00 -9.04
CA LEU A 81 11.77 -0.94 -9.19
C LEU A 81 13.12 -0.21 -9.21
N LEU A 82 13.20 0.93 -9.91
CA LEU A 82 14.41 1.75 -9.96
C LEU A 82 14.76 2.30 -8.57
N ARG A 83 13.79 2.93 -7.88
CA ARG A 83 14.02 3.49 -6.54
C ARG A 83 14.33 2.41 -5.50
N ALA A 84 13.72 1.23 -5.62
CA ALA A 84 14.04 0.10 -4.75
C ALA A 84 15.48 -0.38 -4.96
N ALA A 85 15.95 -0.45 -6.20
CA ALA A 85 17.33 -0.80 -6.52
C ALA A 85 18.35 0.21 -5.98
N GLU A 86 18.02 1.51 -5.96
CA GLU A 86 18.89 2.55 -5.38
C GLU A 86 18.99 2.49 -3.84
N LYS A 87 17.93 1.99 -3.18
CA LYS A 87 17.90 1.79 -1.72
C LYS A 87 18.47 0.44 -1.28
N SER A 88 18.87 -0.41 -2.22
CA SER A 88 19.39 -1.78 -1.98
C SER A 88 20.88 -1.80 -1.66
#